data_AF-A0A0F9C402-F1
#
_entry.id   AF-A0A0F9C402-F1
#
_cell.length_a   1.000
_cell.length_b   1.000
_cell.length_c   1.000
_cell.angle_alpha   90.00
_cell.angle_beta   90.00
_cell.angle_gamma   90.00
#
_symmetry.space_group_name_H-M   'P 1'
#
loop_
_entity.id
_entity.type
_entity.pdbx_description
1 polymer ?
#
loop_
_entity_poly.entity_id
_entity_poly.type
_entity_poly.pdbx_seq_one_letter_code
_entity_poly.pdbx_strand_id
1 'polypeptide(L)'
;MAGNLGEDALQEAYCRACQYWSSYDFTRDFDAWIFGLLRNATRQIVIEEKRHGMGYIEENSLEGLLLPSKVGNPEKTRQLKELLFVIDKEPEDRSYILRLSLIDQYTPAEVAQIVPENENNIRNIVYRFRKEHRKGFR
;
A
#
# COMPACT_ATOMS: atom_id res chain seq x y z
N MET A 1 1.22 -23.06 16.86
CA MET A 1 2.18 -23.30 15.77
C MET A 1 2.28 -22.00 15.00
N ALA A 2 3.44 -21.35 15.00
CA ALA A 2 3.61 -20.14 14.19
C ALA A 2 3.74 -20.60 12.73
N GLY A 3 2.64 -20.57 11.99
CA GLY A 3 2.68 -20.72 10.53
C GLY A 3 3.56 -19.62 9.96
N ASN A 4 4.38 -19.96 8.97
CA ASN A 4 5.29 -19.00 8.37
C ASN A 4 4.46 -18.10 7.44
N LEU A 5 3.89 -17.02 8.00
CA LEU A 5 2.94 -16.11 7.33
C LEU A 5 3.36 -15.68 5.92
N GLY A 6 4.68 -15.53 5.69
CA GLY A 6 5.22 -15.21 4.37
C GLY A 6 5.10 -16.36 3.36
N GLU A 7 5.31 -17.60 3.80
CA GLU A 7 5.18 -18.81 2.99
C GLU A 7 3.71 -19.08 2.65
N ASP A 8 2.82 -18.94 3.64
CA ASP A 8 1.38 -19.11 3.45
C ASP A 8 0.82 -18.06 2.46
N ALA A 9 1.25 -16.80 2.60
CA ALA A 9 0.88 -15.75 1.67
C ALA A 9 1.39 -16.00 0.25
N LEU A 10 2.63 -16.49 0.11
CA LEU A 10 3.23 -16.81 -1.19
C LEU A 10 2.49 -17.96 -1.87
N GLN A 11 2.19 -19.03 -1.12
CA GLN A 11 1.48 -20.20 -1.63
C GLN A 11 0.07 -19.83 -2.07
N GLU A 12 -0.66 -19.06 -1.28
CA GLU A 12 -2.00 -18.58 -1.61
C GLU A 12 -1.98 -17.66 -2.86
N ALA A 13 -1.00 -16.77 -2.95
CA ALA A 13 -0.81 -15.91 -4.12
C ALA A 13 -0.56 -16.73 -5.40
N TYR A 14 0.26 -17.77 -5.30
CA TYR A 14 0.55 -18.68 -6.41
C TYR A 14 -0.70 -19.45 -6.84
N CYS A 15 -1.47 -20.00 -5.89
CA CYS A 15 -2.74 -20.66 -6.17
C CYS A 15 -3.71 -19.75 -6.93
N ARG A 16 -3.86 -18.50 -6.49
CA ARG A 16 -4.68 -17.48 -7.18
C ARG A 16 -4.16 -17.17 -8.57
N ALA A 17 -2.84 -17.10 -8.75
CA ALA A 17 -2.24 -16.85 -10.05
C ALA A 17 -2.56 -17.97 -11.04
N CYS A 18 -2.47 -19.23 -10.62
CA CYS A 18 -2.89 -20.37 -11.43
C CYS A 18 -4.39 -20.33 -11.75
N GLN A 19 -5.23 -20.01 -10.76
CA GLN A 19 -6.68 -19.95 -10.93
C GLN A 19 -7.11 -18.85 -11.92
N TYR A 20 -6.47 -17.68 -11.85
CA TYR A 20 -6.79 -16.51 -12.66
C TYR A 20 -5.85 -16.35 -13.87
N TRP A 21 -5.05 -17.36 -14.18
CA TRP A 21 -4.09 -17.28 -15.28
C TRP A 21 -4.76 -16.98 -16.63
N SER A 22 -5.91 -17.61 -16.89
CA SER A 22 -6.67 -17.41 -18.13
C SER A 22 -7.32 -16.03 -18.25
N SER A 23 -7.49 -15.31 -17.15
CA SER A 23 -8.02 -13.94 -17.14
C SER A 23 -6.92 -12.88 -17.08
N TYR A 24 -5.65 -13.29 -17.11
CA TYR A 24 -4.53 -12.36 -17.16
C TYR A 24 -4.47 -11.65 -18.51
N ASP A 25 -4.43 -10.32 -18.44
CA ASP A 25 -4.26 -9.45 -19.60
C ASP A 25 -2.75 -9.29 -19.89
N PHE A 26 -2.27 -9.92 -20.96
CA PHE A 26 -0.87 -9.88 -21.39
C PHE A 26 -0.36 -8.48 -21.75
N THR A 27 -1.24 -7.49 -21.89
CA THR A 27 -0.82 -6.08 -22.07
C THR A 27 -0.42 -5.41 -20.74
N ARG A 28 -0.72 -6.04 -19.60
CA ARG A 28 -0.32 -5.57 -18.27
C ARG A 28 1.06 -6.11 -17.89
N ASP A 29 1.62 -5.47 -16.87
CA ASP A 29 2.89 -5.88 -16.26
C ASP A 29 2.66 -7.08 -15.34
N PHE A 30 3.36 -8.17 -15.60
CA PHE A 30 3.18 -9.44 -14.89
C PHE A 30 3.56 -9.33 -13.42
N ASP A 31 4.66 -8.62 -13.14
CA ASP A 31 5.14 -8.40 -11.78
C ASP A 31 4.10 -7.63 -10.97
N ALA A 32 3.56 -6.54 -11.51
CA ALA A 32 2.51 -5.76 -10.86
C ALA A 32 1.25 -6.59 -10.56
N TRP A 33 0.89 -7.51 -11.46
CA TRP A 33 -0.26 -8.39 -11.27
C TRP A 33 -0.02 -9.45 -10.18
N ILE A 34 1.12 -10.15 -10.23
CA ILE A 34 1.44 -11.20 -9.24
C ILE A 34 1.69 -10.60 -7.85
N PHE A 35 2.33 -9.43 -7.75
CA PHE A 35 2.50 -8.72 -6.48
C PHE A 35 1.16 -8.19 -5.94
N GLY A 36 0.21 -7.85 -6.82
CA GLY A 36 -1.16 -7.53 -6.41
C GLY A 36 -1.86 -8.72 -5.75
N LEU A 37 -1.69 -9.93 -6.30
CA LEU A 37 -2.21 -11.16 -5.71
C LEU A 37 -1.56 -11.47 -4.35
N LEU A 38 -0.23 -11.35 -4.27
CA LEU A 38 0.52 -11.54 -3.03
C LEU A 38 0.07 -10.59 -1.93
N ARG A 39 -0.03 -9.30 -2.25
CA ARG A 39 -0.49 -8.28 -1.31
C ARG A 39 -1.90 -8.58 -0.79
N ASN A 40 -2.79 -9.04 -1.67
CA ASN A 40 -4.15 -9.41 -1.28
C ASN A 40 -4.17 -10.65 -0.38
N ALA A 41 -3.34 -11.65 -0.66
CA ALA A 41 -3.19 -12.84 0.16
C ALA A 41 -2.66 -12.49 1.57
N THR A 42 -1.57 -11.74 1.65
CA THR A 42 -1.00 -11.28 2.93
C THR A 42 -2.02 -10.50 3.75
N ARG A 43 -2.73 -9.54 3.12
CA ARG A 43 -3.75 -8.75 3.83
C ARG A 43 -4.87 -9.62 4.38
N GLN A 44 -5.33 -10.61 3.62
CA GLN A 44 -6.38 -11.51 4.07
C GLN A 44 -5.94 -12.34 5.28
N ILE A 45 -4.74 -12.93 5.22
CA ILE A 45 -4.19 -13.74 6.32
C ILE A 45 -4.09 -12.88 7.59
N VAL A 46 -3.58 -11.65 7.49
CA VAL A 46 -3.50 -10.73 8.65
C VAL A 46 -4.88 -10.38 9.22
N ILE A 47 -5.89 -10.17 8.37
CA ILE A 47 -7.27 -9.91 8.83
C ILE A 47 -7.85 -11.15 9.53
N GLU A 48 -7.59 -12.34 8.99
CA GLU A 48 -8.05 -13.60 9.58
C GLU A 48 -7.37 -13.87 10.92
N GLU A 49 -6.05 -13.69 11.04
CA GLU A 49 -5.32 -13.81 12.30
C GLU A 49 -5.85 -12.81 13.36
N LYS A 50 -6.07 -11.54 12.97
CA LYS A 50 -6.69 -10.53 13.84
C LYS A 50 -8.09 -10.95 14.33
N ARG A 51 -8.90 -11.60 13.47
CA ARG A 51 -10.25 -12.07 13.81
C ARG A 51 -10.25 -13.25 14.77
N HIS A 52 -9.24 -14.12 14.70
CA HIS A 52 -9.14 -15.30 15.57
C HIS A 52 -8.48 -15.03 16.93
N GLY A 53 -8.17 -13.77 17.25
CA GLY A 53 -7.66 -13.36 18.56
C GLY A 53 -6.24 -13.85 18.87
N MET A 54 -5.52 -14.37 17.87
CA MET A 54 -4.13 -14.77 18.00
C MET A 54 -3.21 -13.67 17.46
N GLY A 55 -2.53 -12.97 18.36
CA GLY A 55 -1.24 -12.34 18.06
C GLY A 55 -1.26 -10.86 17.68
N TYR A 56 -0.52 -10.09 18.47
CA TYR A 56 0.01 -8.77 18.11
C TYR A 56 0.93 -8.91 16.89
N ILE A 57 0.38 -8.77 15.67
CA ILE A 57 1.21 -8.45 14.52
C ILE A 57 1.49 -6.95 14.62
N GLU A 58 2.71 -6.59 15.03
CA GLU A 58 3.20 -5.21 14.97
C GLU A 58 2.95 -4.67 13.56
N GLU A 59 2.19 -3.60 13.45
CA GLU A 59 1.77 -3.00 12.18
C GLU A 59 2.97 -2.65 11.28
N ASN A 60 4.14 -2.38 11.89
CA ASN A 60 5.44 -2.18 11.26
C ASN A 60 6.01 -3.40 10.51
N SER A 61 5.57 -4.63 10.79
CA SER A 61 6.05 -5.82 10.09
C SER A 61 5.44 -6.00 8.69
N LEU A 62 4.34 -5.29 8.40
CA LEU A 62 3.75 -5.20 7.06
C LEU A 62 4.52 -4.24 6.15
N GLU A 63 5.16 -3.21 6.72
CA GLU A 63 5.97 -2.21 6.04
C GLU A 63 7.24 -2.81 5.39
N GLY A 64 7.79 -3.87 5.99
CA GLY A 64 8.93 -4.62 5.44
C GLY A 64 8.61 -5.50 4.22
N LEU A 65 7.34 -5.75 3.95
CA LEU A 65 6.86 -6.50 2.77
C LEU A 65 6.64 -5.61 1.54
N LEU A 66 6.94 -4.31 1.66
CA LEU A 66 7.21 -3.44 0.52
C LEU A 66 8.50 -3.94 -0.15
N LEU A 67 8.43 -5.06 -0.88
CA LEU A 67 9.45 -5.38 -1.85
C LEU A 67 9.52 -4.18 -2.79
N PRO A 68 10.63 -3.42 -2.81
CA PRO A 68 10.88 -2.58 -3.94
C PRO A 68 11.04 -3.60 -5.07
N SER A 69 10.13 -3.62 -6.04
CA SER A 69 10.39 -4.30 -7.30
C SER A 69 11.76 -3.81 -7.75
N LYS A 70 12.80 -4.63 -7.60
CA LYS A 70 14.15 -4.32 -8.10
C LYS A 70 14.20 -4.34 -9.63
N VAL A 71 13.05 -4.57 -10.26
CA VAL A 71 12.75 -4.34 -11.68
C VAL A 71 11.69 -3.22 -11.82
N GLY A 72 11.78 -2.19 -10.99
CA GLY A 72 10.94 -1.01 -11.11
C GLY A 72 11.42 -0.20 -12.30
N ASN A 73 10.58 -0.09 -13.35
CA ASN A 73 10.75 0.86 -14.45
C ASN A 73 11.41 2.14 -13.89
N PRO A 74 12.63 2.51 -14.31
CA PRO A 74 13.37 3.62 -13.71
C PRO A 74 12.56 4.93 -13.73
N GLU A 75 11.65 5.06 -14.69
CA GLU A 75 10.70 6.17 -14.75
C GLU A 75 9.69 6.14 -13.60
N LYS A 76 9.14 4.98 -13.24
CA LYS A 76 8.24 4.83 -12.08
C LYS A 76 8.97 5.10 -10.76
N THR A 77 10.21 4.62 -10.63
CA THR A 77 11.05 4.89 -9.45
C THR A 77 11.37 6.38 -9.33
N ARG A 78 11.62 7.04 -10.47
CA ARG A 78 11.82 8.49 -10.53
C ARG A 78 10.54 9.26 -10.19
N GLN A 79 9.39 8.88 -10.76
CA GLN A 79 8.09 9.46 -10.46
C GLN A 79 7.74 9.34 -8.97
N LEU A 80 8.03 8.19 -8.34
CA LEU A 80 7.83 8.01 -6.90
C LEU A 80 8.74 8.94 -6.08
N LYS A 81 10.01 9.07 -6.45
CA LYS A 81 10.94 10.01 -5.79
C LYS A 81 10.51 11.48 -5.97
N GLU A 82 10.05 11.84 -7.16
CA GLU A 82 9.51 13.17 -7.44
C GLU A 82 8.24 13.43 -6.61
N LEU A 83 7.37 12.43 -6.47
CA LEU A 83 6.17 12.54 -5.64
C LEU A 83 6.51 12.72 -4.15
N LEU A 84 7.43 11.92 -3.61
CA LEU A 84 7.89 12.06 -2.23
C LEU A 84 8.49 13.44 -1.97
N PHE A 85 9.29 13.95 -2.91
CA PHE A 85 9.85 15.29 -2.82
C PHE A 85 8.78 16.39 -2.84
N VAL A 86 7.71 16.20 -3.60
CA VAL A 86 6.58 17.13 -3.62
C VAL A 86 5.81 17.09 -2.30
N ILE A 87 5.58 15.91 -1.73
CA ILE A 87 4.95 15.77 -0.39
C ILE A 87 5.80 16.49 0.67
N ASP A 88 7.13 16.41 0.58
CA ASP A 88 8.04 17.04 1.53
C ASP A 88 8.13 18.57 1.39
N LYS A 89 7.63 19.14 0.29
CA LYS A 89 7.52 20.59 0.09
C LYS A 89 6.25 21.20 0.64
N GLU A 90 5.24 20.39 0.94
CA GLU A 90 4.04 20.87 1.62
C GLU A 90 4.38 21.31 3.06
N PRO A 91 3.57 22.20 3.66
CA PRO A 91 3.69 22.52 5.08
C PRO A 91 3.73 21.27 5.95
N GLU A 92 4.52 21.29 7.01
CA GLU A 92 4.86 20.11 7.84
C GLU A 92 3.63 19.30 8.26
N ASP A 93 2.57 19.97 8.74
CA ASP A 93 1.30 19.35 9.12
C ASP A 93 0.62 18.61 7.96
N ARG A 94 0.66 19.18 6.76
CA ARG A 94 0.07 18.57 5.56
C ARG A 94 0.94 17.45 5.00
N SER A 95 2.25 17.64 4.99
CA SER A 95 3.20 16.61 4.55
C SER A 95 3.05 15.35 5.38
N TYR A 96 2.90 15.49 6.70
CA TYR A 96 2.67 14.37 7.61
C TYR A 96 1.34 13.64 7.33
N ILE A 97 0.25 14.39 7.14
CA ILE A 97 -1.07 13.82 6.76
C ILE A 97 -0.99 13.08 5.42
N LEU A 98 -0.28 13.63 4.44
CA LEU A 98 -0.12 13.04 3.12
C LEU A 98 0.73 11.76 3.16
N ARG A 99 1.78 11.71 3.98
CA ARG A 99 2.59 10.50 4.22
C ARG A 99 1.71 9.39 4.81
N LEU A 100 1.01 9.68 5.90
CA LEU A 100 0.11 8.72 6.55
C LEU A 100 -0.96 8.19 5.59
N SER A 101 -1.56 9.06 4.77
CA SER A 101 -2.67 8.64 3.89
C SER A 101 -2.22 8.00 2.58
N LEU A 102 -1.12 8.46 1.97
CA LEU A 102 -0.71 8.04 0.62
C LEU A 102 0.39 6.97 0.63
N ILE A 103 1.29 7.02 1.61
CA ILE A 103 2.42 6.08 1.73
C ILE A 103 2.02 4.94 2.66
N ASP A 104 1.60 5.30 3.87
CA ASP A 104 1.30 4.33 4.93
C ASP A 104 -0.13 3.79 4.81
N GLN A 105 -0.94 4.40 3.92
CA GLN A 105 -2.29 3.96 3.52
C GLN A 105 -3.31 3.91 4.66
N TYR A 106 -3.11 4.72 5.70
CA TYR A 106 -4.13 4.95 6.71
C TYR A 106 -5.38 5.58 6.09
N THR A 107 -6.54 5.12 6.56
CA THR A 107 -7.82 5.72 6.24
C THR A 107 -7.92 7.12 6.88
N PRO A 108 -8.74 8.03 6.32
CA PRO A 108 -8.95 9.34 6.91
C PRO A 108 -9.38 9.28 8.39
N ALA A 109 -10.14 8.25 8.78
CA ALA A 109 -10.58 8.02 10.15
C ALA A 109 -9.41 7.67 11.09
N GLU A 110 -8.48 6.82 10.64
CA GLU A 110 -7.27 6.46 11.38
C GLU A 110 -6.31 7.66 11.49
N VAL A 111 -6.14 8.42 10.41
CA VAL A 111 -5.32 9.65 10.44
C VAL A 111 -5.88 10.67 11.43
N ALA A 112 -7.20 10.83 11.51
CA ALA A 112 -7.84 11.73 12.46
C ALA A 112 -7.63 11.35 13.95
N GLN A 113 -7.16 10.13 14.23
CA GLN A 113 -6.76 9.72 15.59
C GLN A 113 -5.31 10.10 15.92
N ILE A 114 -4.50 10.39 14.90
CA ILE A 114 -3.05 10.62 15.01
C ILE A 114 -2.73 12.11 14.95
N VAL A 115 -3.41 12.86 14.09
CA VAL A 115 -3.24 14.31 13.93
C VAL A 115 -4.43 15.10 14.48
N PRO A 116 -4.23 16.36 14.91
CA PRO A 116 -5.28 17.22 15.44
C PRO A 116 -6.19 17.78 14.34
N GLU A 117 -6.57 16.94 13.36
CA GLU A 117 -7.36 17.30 12.19
C GLU A 117 -8.57 16.38 12.05
N ASN A 118 -9.69 16.95 11.60
CA ASN A 118 -10.90 16.15 11.40
C ASN A 118 -10.85 15.35 10.10
N GLU A 119 -11.58 14.23 10.08
CA GLU A 119 -11.60 13.30 8.95
C GLU A 119 -11.96 13.97 7.61
N ASN A 120 -12.89 14.93 7.63
CA ASN A 120 -13.31 15.65 6.43
C ASN A 120 -12.20 16.56 5.89
N ASN A 121 -11.44 17.21 6.77
CA ASN A 121 -10.31 18.03 6.37
C ASN A 121 -9.19 17.17 5.78
N ILE A 122 -8.90 16.01 6.39
CA ILE A 122 -7.93 15.04 5.87
C ILE A 122 -8.31 14.56 4.46
N ARG A 123 -9.59 14.19 4.24
CA ARG A 123 -10.08 13.83 2.90
C ARG A 123 -9.88 14.96 1.89
N ASN A 124 -10.16 16.20 2.29
CA ASN A 124 -10.00 17.37 1.44
C ASN A 124 -8.54 17.64 1.08
N ILE A 125 -7.61 17.51 2.05
CA ILE A 125 -6.17 17.67 1.84
C ILE A 125 -5.68 16.64 0.81
N VAL A 126 -6.00 15.36 1.02
CA VAL A 126 -5.59 14.26 0.13
C VAL A 126 -6.21 14.40 -1.26
N TYR A 127 -7.49 14.79 -1.34
CA TYR A 127 -8.18 15.01 -2.61
C TYR A 127 -7.55 16.16 -3.41
N ARG A 128 -7.27 17.31 -2.78
CA ARG A 128 -6.64 18.46 -3.43
C ARG A 128 -5.25 18.11 -3.93
N PHE A 129 -4.45 17.45 -3.11
CA PHE A 129 -3.12 16.99 -3.48
C PHE A 129 -3.15 16.06 -4.70
N ARG A 130 -4.05 15.07 -4.73
CA ARG A 130 -4.22 14.18 -5.90
C ARG A 130 -4.68 14.92 -7.15
N LYS A 131 -5.53 15.94 -6.99
CA LYS A 131 -6.04 16.75 -8.11
C LYS A 131 -4.94 17.63 -8.72
N GLU A 132 -4.08 18.20 -7.89
CA GLU A 132 -2.96 19.06 -8.30
C GLU A 132 -1.83 18.24 -8.93
N HIS A 133 -1.54 17.05 -8.39
CA HIS A 133 -0.45 16.19 -8.84
C HIS A 133 -0.89 15.03 -9.73
N ARG A 134 -2.06 15.15 -10.37
CA ARG A 134 -2.72 14.10 -11.19
C ARG A 134 -1.85 13.52 -12.31
N LYS A 135 -0.83 14.24 -12.77
CA LYS A 135 0.13 13.78 -13.79
C LYS A 135 1.19 12.80 -13.25
N GLY A 136 1.53 12.86 -11.96
CA GLY A 136 2.53 11.98 -11.32
C GLY A 136 1.95 10.66 -10.79
N PHE A 137 0.63 10.55 -10.74
CA PHE A 137 -0.09 9.35 -10.28
C PHE A 137 -0.62 8.45 -11.41
N ARG A 138 -0.23 8.71 -12.68
CA ARG A 138 -0.76 8.02 -13.85
C ARG A 138 0.24 7.08 -14.49
#